data_AF-A0A4S3LSV6-F1
#
_entry.id   AF-A0A4S3LSV6-F1
#
_cell.length_a   1.000
_cell.length_b   1.000
_cell.length_c   1.000
_cell.angle_alpha   90.00
_cell.angle_beta   90.00
_cell.angle_gamma   90.00
#
_symmetry.space_group_name_H-M   'P 1'
#
loop_
_entity.id
_entity.type
_entity.pdbx_description
1 polymer ?
#
loop_
_entity_poly.entity_id
_entity_poly.type
_entity_poly.pdbx_seq_one_letter_code
_entity_poly.pdbx_strand_id
1 'polypeptide(L)' 'MANFTKEQLQNQITQELMRSGIAEGVARSAAIQGIENYAPGQSIKDRIEWAKKFVKSVKHMPDKPAKKQPRGRR' A
#
# COMPACT_ATOMS: atom_id res chain seq x y z
N MET A 1 3.62 -24.09 10.25
CA MET A 1 3.55 -22.76 9.63
C MET A 1 2.11 -22.46 9.32
N ALA A 2 1.55 -21.37 9.84
CA ALA A 2 0.15 -21.03 9.64
C ALA A 2 -0.06 -20.60 8.18
N ASN A 3 -0.86 -21.36 7.44
CA ASN A 3 -1.24 -21.01 6.07
C ASN A 3 -2.39 -20.02 6.15
N PHE A 4 -2.06 -18.73 6.25
CA PHE A 4 -3.08 -17.68 6.16
C PHE A 4 -3.64 -17.62 4.74
N THR A 5 -4.96 -17.48 4.64
CA THR A 5 -5.60 -17.26 3.34
C THR A 5 -5.25 -15.87 2.81
N LYS A 6 -5.31 -15.69 1.49
CA LYS A 6 -5.06 -14.37 0.87
C LYS A 6 -5.97 -13.28 1.46
N GLU A 7 -7.22 -13.63 1.77
CA GLU A 7 -8.18 -12.72 2.40
C GLU A 7 -7.78 -12.34 3.84
N GLN A 8 -7.35 -13.31 4.65
CA GLN A 8 -6.85 -13.04 6.00
C GLN A 8 -5.63 -12.11 5.98
N LEU A 9 -4.71 -12.36 5.06
CA LEU A 9 -3.53 -11.51 4.85
C LEU A 9 -3.93 -10.10 4.42
N GLN A 10 -4.85 -9.98 3.47
CA GLN A 10 -5.32 -8.69 2.98
C GLN A 10 -5.93 -7.85 4.10
N ASN A 11 -6.81 -8.46 4.89
CA ASN A 11 -7.49 -7.78 6.00
C ASN A 11 -6.48 -7.37 7.08
N GLN A 12 -5.53 -8.24 7.42
CA GLN A 12 -4.54 -7.96 8.45
C GLN A 12 -3.57 -6.85 8.02
N ILE A 13 -3.08 -6.87 6.78
CA ILE A 13 -2.23 -5.79 6.24
C ILE A 13 -3.01 -4.48 6.17
N THR A 14 -4.28 -4.51 5.72
CA THR A 14 -5.12 -3.29 5.62
C THR A 14 -5.30 -2.64 6.99
N GLN A 15 -5.65 -3.42 8.02
CA GLN A 15 -5.83 -2.93 9.38
C GLN A 15 -4.54 -2.32 9.96
N GLU A 16 -3.39 -2.96 9.74
CA GLU A 16 -2.09 -2.44 10.21
C GLU A 16 -1.69 -1.13 9.52
N LEU A 17 -2.00 -0.98 8.23
CA LEU A 17 -1.78 0.28 7.51
C LEU A 17 -2.74 1.38 7.99
N MET A 18 -4.01 1.06 8.23
CA MET A 18 -5.00 2.00 8.78
C MET A 18 -4.61 2.47 10.18
N ARG A 19 -4.15 1.57 11.05
CA ARG A 19 -3.58 1.90 12.37
C ARG A 19 -2.39 2.85 12.28
N SER A 20 -1.63 2.77 11.19
CA SER A 20 -0.51 3.67 10.90
C SER A 20 -0.96 5.03 10.33
N GLY A 21 -2.26 5.32 10.26
CA GLY A 21 -2.82 6.57 9.75
C GLY A 21 -2.91 6.64 8.21
N ILE A 22 -2.88 5.50 7.52
CA ILE A 22 -3.03 5.45 6.06
C ILE A 22 -4.52 5.36 5.71
N ALA A 23 -4.95 6.13 4.70
CA ALA A 23 -6.31 6.09 4.22
C ALA A 23 -6.70 4.69 3.72
N GLU A 24 -7.92 4.25 4.03
CA GLU A 24 -8.41 2.89 3.75
C GLU A 24 -8.23 2.47 2.28
N GLY A 25 -8.55 3.35 1.32
CA GLY A 25 -8.37 3.04 -0.11
C GLY A 25 -6.92 2.76 -0.51
N VAL A 26 -5.97 3.50 0.07
CA VAL A 26 -4.53 3.30 -0.16
C VAL A 26 -4.05 2.04 0.56
N ALA A 27 -4.52 1.82 1.79
CA ALA A 27 -4.22 0.62 2.57
C ALA A 27 -4.69 -0.65 1.87
N ARG A 28 -5.91 -0.65 1.34
CA ARG A 28 -6.50 -1.78 0.60
C ARG A 28 -5.74 -2.07 -0.70
N SER A 29 -5.38 -1.02 -1.44
CA SER A 29 -4.60 -1.17 -2.68
C SER A 29 -3.20 -1.73 -2.42
N ALA A 30 -2.52 -1.22 -1.38
CA ALA A 30 -1.22 -1.72 -0.96
C ALA A 30 -1.29 -3.17 -0.44
N ALA A 31 -2.38 -3.54 0.24
CA ALA A 31 -2.61 -4.91 0.69
C ALA A 31 -2.80 -5.87 -0.50
N ILE A 32 -3.60 -5.51 -1.51
CA ILE A 32 -3.81 -6.30 -2.73
C ILE A 32 -2.47 -6.53 -3.46
N GLN A 33 -1.68 -5.48 -3.63
CA GLN A 33 -0.36 -5.57 -4.27
C GLN A 33 0.64 -6.38 -3.41
N GLY A 34 0.56 -6.27 -2.09
CA GLY A 34 1.41 -7.01 -1.17
C GLY A 34 1.14 -8.52 -1.16
N ILE A 35 -0.11 -8.94 -1.36
CA ILE A 35 -0.51 -10.35 -1.40
C ILE A 35 -0.48 -10.99 -2.79
N GLU A 36 -0.39 -10.19 -3.86
CA GLU A 36 -0.38 -10.68 -5.25
C GLU A 36 0.74 -11.70 -5.49
N ASN A 37 1.93 -11.42 -4.95
CA ASN A 37 3.10 -12.28 -5.02
C ASN A 37 3.37 -13.08 -3.73
N TYR A 38 2.35 -13.32 -2.89
CA TYR A 38 2.52 -14.08 -1.65
C TYR A 38 2.72 -15.58 -1.94
N ALA A 39 3.85 -16.12 -1.50
CA ALA A 39 4.13 -17.55 -1.54
C ALA A 39 3.83 -18.20 -0.17
N PRO A 40 3.26 -19.42 -0.14
CA PRO A 40 3.04 -20.15 1.11
C PRO A 40 4.34 -20.30 1.90
N GLY A 41 4.33 -19.98 3.20
CA GLY A 41 5.50 -20.05 4.06
C GLY A 41 6.24 -18.73 4.28
N GLN A 42 5.85 -17.65 3.59
CA GLN A 42 6.38 -16.32 3.86
C GLN A 42 5.78 -15.67 5.10
N SER A 43 6.58 -14.86 5.78
CA SER A 43 6.17 -14.16 6.99
C SER A 43 5.22 -13.00 6.66
N ILE A 44 4.13 -12.90 7.42
CA ILE A 44 3.22 -11.74 7.39
C ILE A 44 3.97 -10.44 7.64
N LYS A 45 4.97 -10.45 8.53
CA LYS A 45 5.73 -9.25 8.88
C LYS A 45 6.43 -8.64 7.65
N ASP A 46 7.06 -9.48 6.83
CA ASP A 46 7.74 -9.03 5.61
C ASP A 46 6.75 -8.39 4.63
N ARG A 47 5.53 -8.93 4.56
CA ARG A 47 4.47 -8.39 3.71
C ARG A 47 3.91 -7.07 4.23
N ILE A 48 3.78 -6.90 5.54
CA ILE A 48 3.43 -5.61 6.15
C ILE A 48 4.53 -4.57 5.88
N GLU A 49 5.80 -4.94 6.02
CA GLU A 49 6.91 -4.03 5.71
C GLU A 49 6.96 -3.64 4.24
N TRP A 50 6.76 -4.60 3.33
CA TRP A 50 6.66 -4.33 1.90
C TRP A 50 5.50 -3.37 1.61
N ALA A 51 4.32 -3.62 2.19
CA ALA A 51 3.15 -2.76 2.01
C ALA A 51 3.38 -1.34 2.53
N LYS A 52 4.06 -1.17 3.68
CA LYS A 52 4.48 0.15 4.19
C LYS A 52 5.43 0.87 3.23
N LYS A 53 6.41 0.15 2.65
CA LYS A 53 7.32 0.69 1.63
C LYS A 53 6.57 1.08 0.35
N PHE A 54 5.62 0.26 -0.09
CA PHE A 54 4.78 0.55 -1.24
C PHE A 54 3.94 1.82 -1.03
N VAL A 55 3.25 1.95 0.12
CA VAL A 55 2.51 3.17 0.45
C VAL A 55 3.43 4.40 0.48
N LYS A 56 4.64 4.27 1.03
CA LYS A 56 5.63 5.35 1.02
C LYS A 56 6.05 5.71 -0.42
N SER A 57 6.28 4.72 -1.28
CA SER A 57 6.59 4.92 -2.70
C SER A 57 5.45 5.61 -3.45
N VAL A 58 4.20 5.18 -3.22
CA VAL A 58 3.00 5.78 -3.84
C VAL A 58 2.74 7.20 -3.32
N LYS A 59 2.95 7.47 -2.03
CA LYS A 59 2.90 8.85 -1.48
C LYS A 59 4.01 9.75 -2.02
N HIS A 60 5.15 9.17 -2.39
CA HIS A 60 6.27 9.89 -3.00
C HIS A 60 6.20 9.93 -4.52
N MET A 61 5.26 9.22 -5.17
CA MET A 61 4.90 9.56 -6.52
C MET A 61 4.32 10.97 -6.45
N PRO A 62 4.96 11.98 -7.07
CA PRO A 62 4.34 13.28 -7.15
C PRO A 62 3.01 13.03 -7.86
N ASP A 63 1.92 13.21 -7.12
CA ASP A 63 0.63 13.56 -7.70
C ASP A 63 0.98 14.55 -8.81
N LYS A 64 0.70 14.15 -10.06
CA LYS A 64 1.07 14.85 -11.29
C LYS A 64 1.26 16.32 -10.97
N PRO A 65 2.43 16.95 -11.24
CA PRO A 65 2.64 18.34 -10.91
C PRO A 65 1.41 19.08 -11.40
N ALA A 66 0.64 19.64 -10.45
CA ALA A 66 -0.61 20.31 -10.68
C ALA A 66 -0.47 21.02 -12.01
N LYS A 67 -1.22 20.58 -13.04
CA LYS A 67 -1.13 21.09 -14.42
C LYS A 67 -0.79 22.56 -14.27
N LYS A 68 0.47 22.93 -14.54
CA LYS A 68 0.92 24.30 -14.28
C LYS A 68 -0.07 25.14 -15.06
N GLN A 69 -0.98 25.83 -14.39
CA GLN A 69 -1.75 26.84 -15.08
C GLN A 69 -0.68 27.74 -15.69
N PRO A 70 -0.69 27.99 -17.01
CA PRO A 70 0.12 29.07 -17.54
C PRO A 70 -0.49 30.36 -16.97
N ARG A 71 -0.01 30.77 -15.80
CA ARG A 71 -0.23 32.10 -15.28
C ARG A 71 0.86 32.96 -15.91
N GLY A 72 0.45 33.70 -16.94
CA GLY A 72 1.24 34.71 -17.62
C GLY A 72 1.49 34.36 -19.09
N ARG A 73 1.44 35.31 -20.03
CA ARG A 73 1.61 36.76 -19.85
C ARG A 73 1.27 37.44 -21.19
N ARG A 74 0.58 38.58 -21.11
CA ARG A 74 0.22 39.55 -22.17
C ARG A 74 -0.94 39.18 -23.07
#